data_AF-A0A0N0XY13-F1
#
_entry.id   AF-A0A0N0XY13-F1
#
_cell.length_a   1.000
_cell.length_b   1.000
_cell.length_c   1.000
_cell.angle_alpha   90.00
_cell.angle_beta   90.00
_cell.angle_gamma   90.00
#
_symmetry.space_group_name_H-M   'P 1'
#
loop_
_entity.id
_entity.type
_entity.pdbx_description
1 polymer ?
#
loop_
_entity_poly.entity_id
_entity_poly.type
_entity_poly.pdbx_seq_one_letter_code
_entity_poly.pdbx_strand_id
1 'polypeptide(L)'
;MGTMGLREIDGLWAAARSVEVRPVGPDEQVRSAMVGDAGEIAELAGLLEVDGTAGGFVCMCFGDVTFTVRGELGKVLGVLTLHLGSGLDWSTWGGQLPLIRPEELSRWLVGRRIVAG
;
A
#
# COMPACT_ATOMS: atom_id res chain seq x y z
N MET A 1 21.05 4.79 3.61
CA MET A 1 20.32 4.03 4.65
C MET A 1 19.03 3.43 4.06
N GLY A 2 19.09 2.73 2.92
CA GLY A 2 17.88 2.30 2.18
C GLY A 2 17.54 0.81 2.24
N THR A 3 18.44 -0.06 2.71
CA THR A 3 18.27 -1.52 2.62
C THR A 3 17.54 -2.15 3.81
N MET A 4 17.43 -1.45 4.94
CA MET A 4 16.81 -2.01 6.14
C MET A 4 15.28 -2.00 6.05
N GLY A 5 14.68 -0.88 5.65
CA GLY A 5 13.24 -0.75 5.47
C GLY A 5 12.63 -1.60 4.35
N LEU A 6 13.43 -2.00 3.36
CA LEU A 6 13.00 -2.95 2.32
C LEU A 6 12.91 -4.39 2.85
N ARG A 7 13.84 -4.83 3.70
CA ARG A 7 13.75 -6.18 4.30
C ARG A 7 12.58 -6.28 5.29
N GLU A 8 12.22 -5.17 5.92
CA GLU A 8 11.09 -5.11 6.83
C GLU A 8 9.75 -5.21 6.08
N ILE A 9 9.65 -4.67 4.86
CA ILE A 9 8.43 -4.80 4.05
C ILE A 9 8.23 -6.24 3.55
N ASP A 10 9.31 -6.93 3.19
CA ASP A 10 9.26 -8.36 2.82
C ASP A 10 8.73 -9.21 3.97
N GLY A 11 9.19 -8.94 5.20
CA GLY A 11 8.70 -9.62 6.41
C GLY A 11 7.23 -9.32 6.71
N LEU A 12 6.78 -8.10 6.46
CA LEU A 12 5.37 -7.70 6.57
C LEU A 12 4.49 -8.49 5.60
N TRP A 13 4.91 -8.63 4.33
CA TRP A 13 4.15 -9.39 3.34
C TRP A 13 4.17 -10.90 3.61
N ALA A 14 5.29 -11.45 4.05
CA ALA A 14 5.40 -12.86 4.40
C ALA A 14 4.48 -13.26 5.57
N ALA A 15 4.21 -12.34 6.49
CA ALA A 15 3.32 -12.55 7.63
C ALA A 15 1.86 -12.12 7.36
N ALA A 16 1.57 -11.55 6.19
CA ALA A 16 0.24 -11.08 5.84
C ALA A 16 -0.76 -12.24 5.69
N ARG A 17 -1.98 -11.99 6.17
CA ARG A 17 -3.14 -12.87 6.10
C ARG A 17 -4.36 -12.18 5.51
N SER A 18 -4.44 -10.87 5.69
CA SER A 18 -5.37 -10.05 4.94
C SER A 18 -4.86 -8.62 4.80
N VAL A 19 -5.34 -7.93 3.78
CA VAL A 19 -5.08 -6.51 3.56
C VAL A 19 -6.42 -5.82 3.39
N GLU A 20 -6.70 -4.89 4.28
CA GLU A 20 -7.83 -3.99 4.16
C GLU A 20 -7.37 -2.78 3.35
N VAL A 21 -8.01 -2.56 2.20
CA VAL A 21 -7.74 -1.44 1.30
C VAL A 21 -8.88 -0.45 1.43
N ARG A 22 -8.58 0.78 1.86
CA ARG A 22 -9.60 1.79 2.15
C ARG A 22 -9.23 3.14 1.55
N PRO A 23 -10.11 3.80 0.80
CA PRO A 23 -9.88 5.18 0.35
C PRO A 23 -9.82 6.15 1.53
N VAL A 24 -9.01 7.19 1.41
CA VAL A 24 -8.91 8.29 2.36
C VAL A 24 -9.76 9.45 1.83
N GLY A 25 -11.04 9.48 2.20
CA GLY A 25 -11.95 10.55 1.80
C GLY A 25 -13.42 10.17 1.94
N PRO A 26 -14.35 11.15 1.94
CA PRO A 26 -15.77 10.94 2.14
C PRO A 26 -16.54 10.52 0.88
N ASP A 27 -15.87 10.07 -0.18
CA ASP A 27 -16.54 9.75 -1.44
C ASP A 27 -17.37 8.45 -1.30
N GLU A 28 -18.68 8.59 -1.12
CA GLU A 28 -19.65 7.51 -0.87
C GLU A 28 -19.71 6.46 -1.98
N GLN A 29 -19.15 6.75 -3.16
CA GLN A 29 -19.15 5.82 -4.30
C GLN A 29 -18.01 4.80 -4.25
N VAL A 30 -17.08 4.95 -3.32
CA VAL A 30 -15.85 4.18 -3.25
C VAL A 30 -15.91 3.19 -2.09
N ARG A 31 -15.61 1.91 -2.37
CA ARG A 31 -15.74 0.84 -1.38
C ARG A 31 -14.39 0.41 -0.83
N SER A 32 -14.35 0.17 0.48
CA SER A 32 -13.26 -0.61 1.07
C SER A 32 -13.27 -2.03 0.52
N ALA A 33 -12.09 -2.57 0.25
CA ALA A 33 -11.91 -3.95 -0.19
C ALA A 33 -11.11 -4.73 0.86
N MET A 34 -11.45 -6.00 1.03
CA MET A 34 -10.67 -6.93 1.84
C MET A 34 -10.01 -7.93 0.90
N VAL A 35 -8.68 -7.99 0.93
CA VAL A 35 -7.89 -8.97 0.18
C VAL A 35 -7.43 -10.03 1.17
N GLY A 36 -7.91 -11.26 1.03
CA GLY A 36 -7.60 -12.36 1.96
C GLY A 36 -7.01 -13.60 1.29
N ASP A 37 -7.09 -13.70 -0.04
CA ASP A 37 -6.45 -14.78 -0.79
C ASP A 37 -4.94 -14.55 -0.87
N ALA A 38 -4.15 -15.61 -0.67
CA ALA A 38 -2.69 -15.51 -0.67
C ALA A 38 -2.12 -15.07 -2.03
N GLY A 39 -2.76 -15.46 -3.14
CA GLY A 39 -2.38 -15.03 -4.48
C GLY A 39 -2.69 -13.56 -4.71
N GLU A 40 -3.87 -13.09 -4.31
CA GLU A 40 -4.21 -11.67 -4.40
C GLU A 40 -3.35 -10.79 -3.47
N ILE A 41 -2.98 -11.28 -2.27
CA ILE A 41 -2.06 -10.58 -1.37
C ILE A 41 -0.68 -10.47 -2.02
N ALA A 42 -0.17 -11.54 -2.65
CA ALA A 42 1.11 -11.51 -3.34
C ALA A 42 1.10 -10.58 -4.57
N GLU A 43 -0.01 -10.57 -5.32
CA GLU A 43 -0.21 -9.62 -6.43
C GLU A 43 -0.18 -8.18 -5.91
N LEU A 44 -0.95 -7.88 -4.86
CA LEU A 44 -0.99 -6.55 -4.26
C LEU A 44 0.37 -6.12 -3.70
N ALA A 45 1.09 -7.02 -3.04
CA ALA A 45 2.44 -6.77 -2.55
C ALA A 45 3.40 -6.38 -3.70
N GLY A 46 3.30 -7.06 -4.84
CA GLY A 46 4.06 -6.70 -6.04
C GLY A 46 3.67 -5.33 -6.61
N LEU A 47 2.38 -5.00 -6.64
CA LEU A 47 1.92 -3.68 -7.11
C LEU A 47 2.38 -2.53 -6.20
N LEU A 48 2.57 -2.81 -4.91
CA LEU A 48 3.05 -1.88 -3.89
C LEU A 48 4.58 -1.85 -3.75
N GLU A 49 5.30 -2.51 -4.65
CA GLU A 49 6.76 -2.49 -4.68
C GLU A 49 7.28 -1.07 -4.96
N VAL A 50 8.24 -0.63 -4.15
CA VAL A 50 8.82 0.71 -4.22
C VAL A 50 10.28 0.69 -4.67
N ASP A 51 10.72 1.75 -5.30
CA ASP A 51 12.13 1.99 -5.58
C ASP A 51 12.84 2.55 -4.34
N GLY A 52 13.48 1.67 -3.58
CA GLY A 52 14.27 2.04 -2.40
C GLY A 52 15.64 2.66 -2.70
N THR A 53 15.97 2.90 -3.98
CA THR A 53 17.15 3.69 -4.38
C THR A 53 16.84 5.18 -4.54
N ALA A 54 15.56 5.53 -4.68
CA ALA A 54 15.12 6.91 -4.73
C ALA A 54 15.22 7.60 -3.36
N GLY A 55 15.43 8.91 -3.38
CA GLY A 55 15.33 9.73 -2.17
C GLY A 55 13.88 9.82 -1.70
N GLY A 56 13.64 9.58 -0.41
CA GLY A 56 12.30 9.71 0.18
C GLY A 56 11.76 11.14 0.05
N PHE A 57 10.47 11.26 -0.22
CA PHE A 57 9.74 12.52 -0.28
C PHE A 57 8.63 12.54 0.77
N VAL A 58 8.17 13.73 1.17
CA VAL A 58 7.03 13.87 2.09
C VAL A 58 5.94 14.69 1.40
N CYS A 59 4.82 14.06 1.05
CA CYS A 59 3.62 14.80 0.66
C CYS A 59 2.97 15.46 1.87
N MET A 60 2.43 16.68 1.69
CA MET A 60 1.56 17.32 2.69
C MET A 60 0.08 16.90 2.57
N CYS A 61 -0.22 15.91 1.72
CA CYS A 61 -1.54 15.35 1.54
C CYS A 61 -1.81 14.23 2.54
N PHE A 62 -3.08 14.00 2.91
CA PHE A 62 -3.48 12.94 3.84
C PHE A 62 -3.35 11.52 3.26
N GLY A 63 -3.00 11.40 1.98
CA GLY A 63 -3.04 10.15 1.21
C GLY A 63 -4.39 9.95 0.54
N ASP A 64 -4.42 8.98 -0.35
CA ASP A 64 -5.57 8.64 -1.19
C ASP A 64 -6.12 7.26 -0.82
N VAL A 65 -5.24 6.31 -0.49
CA VAL A 65 -5.63 4.94 -0.12
C VAL A 65 -4.76 4.42 1.01
N THR A 66 -5.38 3.85 2.02
CA THR A 66 -4.70 3.15 3.12
C THR A 66 -4.78 1.64 2.93
N PHE A 67 -3.64 0.97 3.10
CA PHE A 67 -3.49 -0.48 3.11
C PHE A 67 -3.16 -0.93 4.53
N THR A 68 -4.14 -1.48 5.23
CA THR A 68 -3.92 -2.06 6.57
C THR A 68 -3.62 -3.53 6.43
N VAL A 69 -2.35 -3.90 6.62
CA VAL A 69 -1.86 -5.27 6.50
C VAL A 69 -2.01 -5.97 7.83
N ARG A 70 -2.72 -7.09 7.84
CA ARG A 70 -3.05 -7.87 9.02
C ARG A 70 -2.48 -9.27 8.91
N GLY A 71 -1.94 -9.78 10.01
CA GLY A 71 -1.45 -11.14 10.15
C GLY A 71 -2.46 -12.06 10.83
N GLU A 72 -1.95 -13.13 11.44
CA GLU A 72 -2.74 -14.08 12.23
C GLU A 72 -3.64 -13.37 13.26
N LEU A 73 -4.85 -13.90 13.42
CA LEU A 73 -5.87 -13.37 14.35
C LEU A 73 -6.24 -11.89 14.12
N GLY A 74 -5.98 -11.36 12.92
CA GLY A 74 -6.33 -9.98 12.55
C GLY A 74 -5.39 -8.90 13.11
N LYS A 75 -4.25 -9.29 13.70
CA LYS A 75 -3.24 -8.38 14.23
C LYS A 75 -2.72 -7.46 13.12
N VAL A 76 -2.79 -6.15 13.32
CA VAL A 76 -2.20 -5.19 12.37
C VAL A 76 -0.67 -5.31 12.43
N LEU A 77 -0.06 -5.58 11.28
CA LEU A 77 1.39 -5.69 11.11
C LEU A 77 1.99 -4.39 10.58
N GLY A 78 1.23 -3.67 9.76
CA GLY A 78 1.62 -2.36 9.25
C GLY A 78 0.48 -1.67 8.51
N VAL A 79 0.63 -0.36 8.36
CA VAL A 79 -0.30 0.48 7.62
C VAL A 79 0.53 1.24 6.59
N LEU A 80 0.21 1.06 5.32
CA LEU A 80 0.84 1.78 4.22
C LEU A 80 -0.17 2.79 3.66
N THR A 81 0.30 3.96 3.28
CA THR A 81 -0.53 5.02 2.73
C THR A 81 -0.05 5.35 1.31
N LEU A 82 -0.91 5.13 0.34
CA LEU A 82 -0.65 5.54 -1.04
C LEU A 82 -1.06 6.99 -1.22
N HIS A 83 -0.15 7.73 -1.83
CA HIS A 83 -0.37 9.07 -2.35
C HIS A 83 -0.36 8.98 -3.88
N LEU A 84 -1.52 9.05 -4.53
CA LEU A 84 -1.67 8.93 -5.98
C LEU A 84 -0.84 10.02 -6.68
N GLY A 85 0.06 9.58 -7.56
CA GLY A 85 1.01 10.47 -8.25
C GLY A 85 2.27 10.83 -7.44
N SER A 86 2.43 10.29 -6.23
CA SER A 86 3.52 10.63 -5.32
C SER A 86 4.33 9.40 -4.88
N GLY A 87 3.67 8.35 -4.40
CA GLY A 87 4.34 7.13 -3.94
C GLY A 87 3.63 6.47 -2.78
N LEU A 88 4.30 5.50 -2.17
CA LEU A 88 3.83 4.75 -1.03
C LEU A 88 4.58 5.19 0.22
N ASP A 89 3.85 5.53 1.27
CA ASP A 89 4.40 5.84 2.57
C ASP A 89 4.21 4.67 3.53
N TRP A 90 5.25 4.42 4.33
CA TRP A 90 5.22 3.51 5.45
C TRP A 90 6.08 4.10 6.56
N SER A 91 5.55 4.16 7.79
CA SER A 91 6.21 4.82 8.92
C SER A 91 7.65 4.33 9.17
N THR A 92 7.95 3.08 8.83
CA THR A 92 9.29 2.48 8.94
C THR A 92 10.31 3.11 7.99
N TRP A 93 9.89 3.67 6.86
CA TRP A 93 10.79 4.29 5.87
C TRP A 93 11.20 5.72 6.21
N GLY A 94 10.45 6.40 7.09
CA GLY A 94 10.67 7.81 7.40
C GLY A 94 10.29 8.76 6.26
N GLY A 95 9.44 8.31 5.33
CA GLY A 95 8.93 9.09 4.21
C GLY A 95 8.38 8.18 3.10
N GLN A 96 7.80 8.80 2.08
CA GLN A 96 7.23 8.10 0.94
C GLN A 96 8.34 7.69 -0.05
N LEU A 97 8.19 6.49 -0.62
CA LEU A 97 9.03 5.99 -1.69
C LEU A 97 8.21 5.83 -2.98
N PRO A 98 8.80 6.13 -4.15
CA PRO A 98 8.09 5.99 -5.42
C PRO A 98 7.80 4.52 -5.71
N LEU A 99 6.63 4.24 -6.27
CA LEU A 99 6.24 2.91 -6.73
C LEU A 99 7.00 2.55 -8.01
N ILE A 100 7.36 1.27 -8.14
CA ILE A 100 7.89 0.72 -9.40
C ILE A 100 6.78 0.59 -10.45
N ARG A 101 5.55 0.27 -10.01
CA ARG A 101 4.41 -0.05 -10.88
C ARG A 101 3.16 0.82 -10.61
N PRO A 102 3.25 2.15 -10.65
CA PRO A 102 2.14 3.03 -10.27
C PRO A 102 0.91 2.88 -11.17
N GLU A 103 1.09 2.68 -12.49
CA GLU A 103 -0.03 2.55 -13.44
C GLU A 103 -0.79 1.24 -13.29
N GLU A 104 -0.11 0.14 -12.97
CA GLU A 104 -0.73 -1.16 -12.71
C GLU A 104 -1.54 -1.11 -11.42
N LEU A 105 -0.99 -0.50 -10.36
CA LEU A 105 -1.70 -0.31 -9.10
C LEU A 105 -2.97 0.55 -9.31
N SER A 106 -2.88 1.65 -10.05
CA SER A 106 -4.05 2.49 -10.37
C SER A 106 -5.14 1.70 -11.08
N ARG A 107 -4.79 0.90 -12.09
CA ARG A 107 -5.77 0.05 -12.79
C ARG A 107 -6.38 -1.00 -11.87
N TRP A 108 -5.58 -1.59 -10.98
CA TRP A 108 -6.08 -2.56 -9.99
C TRP A 108 -7.10 -1.92 -9.04
N LEU A 109 -6.82 -0.71 -8.55
CA LEU A 109 -7.72 0.05 -7.66
C LEU A 109 -9.02 0.47 -8.37
N VAL A 110 -8.93 0.98 -9.60
CA VAL A 110 -10.09 1.35 -10.43
C VAL A 110 -10.95 0.11 -10.75
N GLY A 111 -10.33 -1.00 -11.15
CA GLY A 111 -11.03 -2.26 -11.45
C GLY A 111 -11.82 -2.80 -10.26
N ARG A 112 -11.40 -2.48 -9.03
CA ARG A 112 -12.08 -2.84 -7.78
C ARG A 112 -12.98 -1.75 -7.21
N ARG A 113 -13.10 -0.60 -7.89
CA ARG A 113 -13.87 0.57 -7.45
C ARG A 113 -13.43 1.10 -6.07
N ILE A 114 -12.12 1.01 -5.81
CA ILE A 114 -11.45 1.54 -4.62
C ILE A 114 -10.98 2.98 -4.84
N VAL A 115 -10.88 3.44 -6.09
CA VAL A 115 -10.70 4.84 -6.47
C VAL A 115 -11.51 5.12 -7.74
N ALA A 116 -11.81 6.39 -8.00
CA ALA A 116 -12.37 6.81 -9.29
C ALA A 116 -11.32 6.68 -10.40
N GLY A 117 -11.76 6.26 -11.60
CA GLY A 117 -10.91 6.12 -12.79
C GLY A 117 -10.86 7.35 -13.66
#